data_AF-A0A530BGS9-F1
#
_entry.id   AF-A0A530BGS9-F1
#
_cell.length_a   1.000
_cell.length_b   1.000
_cell.length_c   1.000
_cell.angle_alpha   90.00
_cell.angle_beta   90.00
_cell.angle_gamma   90.00
#
_symmetry.space_group_name_H-M   'P 1'
#
loop_
_entity.id
_entity.type
_entity.pdbx_description
1 polymer ?
#
loop_
_entity_poly.entity_id
_entity_poly.type
_entity_poly.pdbx_seq_one_letter_code
_entity_poly.pdbx_strand_id
1 'polypeptide(L)'
;MLYFSRLKMVLIWLAVAVTVILAAPNLFPASMLAQLPSWVPKRQMTLGLDLQGGSHILLQMDQNDLIKDQLETTRDEIRTLLRDAKIQYTGLGGTGRTVQVRINDPSQVEAAKTALKPITNPVAAGLFSGGSVQSMTLDDSEPGLLKFTVTDAGIKYRTSTALSQAIEVVERRVNALGTTEPIVQRQGDDRILVQVPGLQNPQRLKDIIGQTAKLTFQMVDTSVPVQDAMKNRPPPGDSVLYSQDDPPVPYLVENRVIVSGEDLSNATPTYNSQTNEPVVSF
;
A
#
# COMPACT_ATOMS: atom_id res chain seq x y z
N MET A 1 -47.43 -40.02 26.83
CA MET A 1 -47.62 -38.58 27.12
C MET A 1 -46.40 -38.08 27.88
N LEU A 2 -45.61 -37.18 27.29
CA LEU A 2 -44.45 -36.58 27.97
C LEU A 2 -44.97 -35.61 29.05
N TYR A 3 -44.96 -36.03 30.31
CA TYR A 3 -45.30 -35.15 31.44
C TYR A 3 -44.09 -34.29 31.78
N PHE A 4 -44.08 -33.04 31.31
CA PHE A 4 -43.06 -32.07 31.70
C PHE A 4 -43.36 -31.49 33.09
N SER A 5 -42.36 -31.45 33.96
CA SER A 5 -42.45 -30.76 35.25
C SER A 5 -42.81 -29.29 35.03
N ARG A 6 -43.70 -28.73 35.87
CA ARG A 6 -44.15 -27.32 35.79
C ARG A 6 -42.98 -26.34 35.72
N LEU A 7 -41.89 -26.62 36.45
CA LEU A 7 -40.68 -25.79 36.44
C LEU A 7 -39.94 -25.85 35.10
N LYS A 8 -39.87 -27.03 34.46
CA LYS A 8 -39.29 -27.17 33.12
C LYS A 8 -40.12 -26.43 32.07
N MET A 9 -41.46 -26.48 32.20
CA MET A 9 -42.36 -25.75 31.31
C MET A 9 -42.18 -24.24 31.43
N VAL A 10 -42.08 -23.71 32.66
CA VAL A 10 -41.80 -22.29 32.91
C VAL A 10 -40.45 -21.87 32.33
N LEU A 11 -39.39 -22.67 32.52
CA LEU A 11 -38.07 -22.40 31.93
C LEU A 11 -38.09 -22.37 30.41
N ILE A 12 -38.81 -23.31 29.77
CA ILE A 12 -38.94 -23.34 28.30
C ILE A 12 -39.66 -22.08 27.81
N TRP A 13 -40.78 -21.70 28.43
CA TRP A 13 -41.49 -20.47 28.05
C TRP A 13 -40.66 -19.21 28.27
N LEU A 14 -39.88 -19.16 29.35
CA LEU A 14 -38.97 -18.04 29.61
C LEU A 14 -37.86 -17.97 28.55
N ALA A 15 -37.27 -19.10 28.15
CA ALA A 15 -36.28 -19.15 27.08
C ALA A 15 -36.86 -18.71 25.72
N VAL A 16 -38.09 -19.13 25.40
CA VAL A 16 -38.80 -18.68 24.20
C VAL A 16 -39.06 -17.18 24.25
N ALA A 17 -39.54 -16.66 25.38
CA ALA A 17 -39.80 -15.23 25.56
C ALA A 17 -38.52 -14.40 25.41
N VAL A 18 -37.40 -14.83 26.00
CA VAL A 18 -36.09 -14.18 25.84
C VAL A 18 -35.65 -14.17 24.37
N THR A 19 -35.82 -15.30 23.67
CA THR A 19 -35.46 -15.41 22.24
C THR A 19 -36.31 -14.47 21.37
N VAL A 20 -37.61 -14.37 21.63
CA VAL A 20 -38.51 -13.44 20.93
C VAL A 20 -38.12 -11.99 21.20
N ILE A 21 -37.78 -11.64 22.45
CA ILE A 21 -37.33 -10.28 22.82
C ILE A 21 -36.03 -9.92 22.10
N LEU A 22 -35.07 -10.85 21.99
CA LEU A 22 -33.81 -10.64 21.28
C LEU A 22 -33.99 -10.54 19.75
N ALA A 23 -34.98 -11.23 19.18
CA ALA A 23 -35.25 -11.21 17.74
C ALA A 23 -36.18 -10.06 17.29
N ALA A 24 -37.02 -9.53 18.18
CA ALA A 24 -37.98 -8.46 17.90
C ALA A 24 -37.39 -7.23 17.19
N PRO A 25 -36.15 -6.76 17.48
CA PRO A 25 -35.58 -5.59 16.82
C PRO A 25 -35.41 -5.76 15.30
N ASN A 26 -35.28 -6.99 14.80
CA ASN A 26 -35.15 -7.26 13.36
C ASN A 26 -36.45 -7.03 12.57
N LEU A 27 -37.61 -6.90 13.24
CA LEU A 27 -38.92 -6.70 12.59
C LEU A 27 -39.30 -5.23 12.41
N PHE A 28 -38.59 -4.31 13.06
CA PHE A 28 -38.92 -2.88 13.05
C PHE A 28 -37.88 -2.06 12.27
N PRO A 29 -38.27 -0.98 11.58
CA PRO A 29 -37.33 -0.05 10.96
C PRO A 29 -36.43 0.65 11.99
N ALA A 30 -35.20 0.99 11.60
CA ALA A 30 -34.22 1.65 12.48
C ALA A 30 -34.72 2.97 13.09
N SER A 31 -35.57 3.72 12.38
CA SER A 31 -36.18 4.96 12.86
C SER A 31 -37.14 4.74 14.04
N MET A 32 -37.86 3.62 14.06
CA MET A 32 -38.78 3.26 15.14
C MET A 32 -38.02 2.72 16.36
N LEU A 33 -36.94 1.97 16.14
CA LEU A 33 -36.05 1.50 17.20
C LEU A 33 -35.31 2.63 17.93
N ALA A 34 -34.97 3.70 17.20
CA ALA A 34 -34.33 4.87 17.78
C ALA A 34 -35.18 5.53 18.88
N GLN A 35 -36.51 5.52 18.72
CA GLN A 35 -37.48 6.12 19.65
C GLN A 35 -37.78 5.26 20.88
N LEU A 36 -37.34 4.00 20.90
CA LEU A 36 -37.56 3.12 22.05
C LEU A 36 -36.68 3.50 23.24
N PRO A 37 -37.11 3.21 24.47
CA PRO A 37 -36.28 3.37 25.67
C PRO A 37 -34.95 2.62 25.59
N SER A 38 -33.92 3.08 26.32
CA SER A 38 -32.57 2.51 26.31
C SER A 38 -32.47 1.08 26.86
N TRP A 39 -33.47 0.61 27.61
CA TRP A 39 -33.51 -0.74 28.17
C TRP A 39 -33.93 -1.83 27.16
N VAL A 40 -34.44 -1.45 25.99
CA VAL A 40 -34.86 -2.39 24.93
C VAL A 40 -33.65 -2.72 24.04
N PRO A 41 -33.42 -3.98 23.65
CA PRO A 41 -32.40 -4.31 22.66
C PRO A 41 -32.69 -3.58 21.35
N LYS A 42 -31.75 -2.76 20.87
CA LYS A 42 -31.87 -2.01 19.60
C LYS A 42 -30.97 -2.56 18.49
N ARG A 43 -30.12 -3.54 18.80
CA ARG A 43 -29.16 -4.10 17.85
C ARG A 43 -29.90 -5.02 16.89
N GLN A 44 -29.93 -4.64 15.62
CA GLN A 44 -30.36 -5.50 14.53
C GLN A 44 -29.20 -6.40 14.11
N MET A 45 -29.53 -7.55 13.52
CA MET A 45 -28.54 -8.42 12.90
C MET A 45 -27.92 -7.71 11.70
N THR A 46 -26.59 -7.74 11.56
CA THR A 46 -25.91 -7.21 10.39
C THR A 46 -26.29 -8.05 9.18
N LEU A 47 -26.86 -7.41 8.16
CA LEU A 47 -27.26 -8.06 6.92
C LEU A 47 -26.01 -8.23 6.05
N GLY A 48 -25.80 -9.41 5.49
CA GLY A 48 -24.71 -9.65 4.54
C GLY A 48 -24.94 -8.89 3.22
N LEU A 49 -23.88 -8.85 2.40
CA LEU A 49 -23.86 -8.17 1.09
C LEU A 49 -25.06 -8.53 0.19
N ASP A 50 -25.50 -9.78 0.21
CA ASP A 50 -26.58 -10.28 -0.64
C ASP A 50 -27.97 -9.72 -0.23
N LEU A 51 -28.14 -9.35 1.04
CA LEU A 51 -29.41 -8.83 1.57
C LEU A 51 -29.42 -7.29 1.70
N GLN A 52 -28.25 -6.66 1.87
CA GLN A 52 -28.11 -5.20 2.00
C GLN A 52 -27.73 -4.52 0.67
N GLY A 53 -27.23 -5.28 -0.31
CA GLY A 53 -26.53 -4.74 -1.46
C GLY A 53 -25.16 -4.16 -1.08
N GLY A 54 -24.28 -3.95 -2.07
CA GLY A 54 -22.98 -3.34 -1.85
C GLY A 54 -22.02 -3.54 -3.02
N SER A 55 -20.75 -3.19 -2.80
CA SER A 55 -19.71 -3.26 -3.82
C SER A 55 -18.71 -4.37 -3.52
N HIS A 56 -18.35 -5.14 -4.54
CA HIS A 56 -17.38 -6.23 -4.48
C HIS A 56 -16.31 -5.99 -5.55
N ILE A 57 -15.05 -5.85 -5.13
CA ILE A 57 -13.91 -5.60 -6.03
C ILE A 57 -12.79 -6.57 -5.70
N LEU A 58 -12.20 -7.14 -6.74
CA LEU A 58 -10.96 -7.90 -6.65
C LEU A 58 -9.85 -7.08 -7.29
N LEU A 59 -8.81 -6.79 -6.50
CA LEU A 59 -7.64 -6.04 -6.92
C LEU A 59 -6.47 -7.00 -7.08
N GLN A 60 -5.74 -6.89 -8.18
CA GLN A 60 -4.54 -7.70 -8.44
C GLN A 60 -3.31 -6.80 -8.39
N MET A 61 -2.25 -7.28 -7.74
CA MET A 61 -0.96 -6.60 -7.68
C MET A 61 -0.26 -6.66 -9.04
N ASP A 62 0.23 -5.53 -9.54
CA ASP A 62 1.09 -5.53 -10.73
C ASP A 62 2.53 -5.91 -10.34
N GLN A 63 2.90 -7.16 -10.64
CA GLN A 63 4.24 -7.66 -10.36
C GLN A 63 5.31 -6.97 -11.22
N ASN A 64 4.96 -6.46 -12.41
CA ASN A 64 5.94 -5.81 -13.28
C ASN A 64 6.40 -4.49 -12.69
N ASP A 65 5.47 -3.72 -12.12
CA ASP A 65 5.78 -2.47 -11.42
C ASP A 65 6.65 -2.74 -10.18
N LEU A 66 6.31 -3.76 -9.39
CA LEU A 66 7.14 -4.15 -8.24
C LEU A 66 8.56 -4.57 -8.64
N ILE A 67 8.70 -5.29 -9.75
CA ILE A 67 10.02 -5.68 -10.28
C ILE A 67 10.77 -4.44 -10.74
N LYS A 68 10.12 -3.53 -11.46
CA LYS A 68 10.73 -2.30 -11.96
C LYS A 68 11.24 -1.43 -10.80
N ASP A 69 10.42 -1.18 -9.79
CA ASP A 69 10.80 -0.39 -8.61
C ASP A 69 11.97 -1.03 -7.86
N GLN A 70 11.97 -2.36 -7.74
CA GLN A 70 13.09 -3.10 -7.14
C GLN A 70 14.37 -2.97 -7.97
N LEU A 71 14.30 -3.04 -9.30
CA LEU A 71 15.46 -2.87 -10.18
C LEU A 71 16.03 -1.45 -10.10
N GLU A 72 15.17 -0.42 -10.04
CA GLU A 72 15.59 0.97 -9.87
C GLU A 72 16.28 1.19 -8.52
N THR A 73 15.66 0.70 -7.44
CA THR A 73 16.23 0.77 -6.08
C THR A 73 17.58 0.07 -6.02
N THR A 74 17.67 -1.15 -6.54
CA THR A 74 18.93 -1.91 -6.54
C THR A 74 19.99 -1.26 -7.42
N ARG A 75 19.62 -0.69 -8.57
CA ARG A 75 20.55 0.07 -9.41
C ARG A 75 21.18 1.23 -8.64
N ASP A 76 20.36 1.96 -7.89
CA ASP A 76 20.83 3.13 -7.13
C ASP A 76 21.65 2.73 -5.89
N GLU A 77 21.33 1.60 -5.27
CA GLU A 77 22.15 0.98 -4.23
C GLU A 77 23.51 0.52 -4.77
N ILE A 78 23.56 -0.19 -5.91
CA ILE A 78 24.81 -0.58 -6.59
C ILE A 78 25.67 0.64 -6.88
N ARG A 79 25.07 1.70 -7.44
CA ARG A 79 25.76 2.97 -7.72
C ARG A 79 26.39 3.55 -6.46
N THR A 80 25.67 3.54 -5.33
CA THR A 80 26.15 4.11 -4.07
C THR A 80 27.30 3.29 -3.50
N LEU A 81 27.11 1.97 -3.37
CA LEU A 81 28.13 1.05 -2.84
C LEU A 81 29.43 1.08 -3.65
N LEU A 82 29.35 1.09 -4.98
CA LEU A 82 30.53 1.15 -5.84
C LEU A 82 31.25 2.51 -5.75
N ARG A 83 30.51 3.61 -5.59
CA ARG A 83 31.09 4.94 -5.37
C ARG A 83 31.82 5.03 -4.04
N ASP A 84 31.24 4.49 -2.97
CA ASP A 84 31.84 4.48 -1.63
C ASP A 84 33.12 3.63 -1.61
N ALA A 85 33.12 2.51 -2.32
CA ALA A 85 34.30 1.67 -2.54
C ALA A 85 35.31 2.26 -3.53
N LYS A 86 35.01 3.41 -4.16
CA LYS A 86 35.84 4.08 -5.19
C LYS A 86 36.14 3.22 -6.43
N ILE A 87 35.22 2.34 -6.79
CA ILE A 87 35.35 1.42 -7.92
C ILE A 87 34.72 2.04 -9.16
N GLN A 88 35.47 2.08 -10.26
CA GLN A 88 34.94 2.59 -11.54
C GLN A 88 34.12 1.52 -12.25
N TYR A 89 32.92 1.92 -12.71
CA TYR A 89 31.99 1.03 -13.39
C TYR A 89 31.38 1.68 -14.64
N THR A 90 30.95 0.84 -15.57
CA THR A 90 30.27 1.22 -16.81
C THR A 90 29.03 0.35 -17.06
N GLY A 91 28.11 0.84 -17.88
CA GLY A 91 26.96 0.06 -18.33
C GLY A 91 25.95 -0.35 -17.24
N LEU A 92 25.87 0.40 -16.14
CA LEU A 92 24.87 0.17 -15.08
C LEU A 92 23.45 0.38 -15.64
N GLY A 93 22.70 -0.70 -15.77
CA GLY A 93 21.35 -0.68 -16.31
C GLY A 93 20.52 -1.87 -15.87
N GLY A 94 19.21 -1.66 -15.80
CA GLY A 94 18.22 -2.71 -15.53
C GLY A 94 17.48 -3.07 -16.81
N THR A 95 17.39 -4.36 -17.16
CA THR A 95 16.55 -4.85 -18.26
C THR A 95 15.79 -6.10 -17.80
N GLY A 96 14.46 -6.07 -17.97
CA GLY A 96 13.58 -7.18 -17.62
C GLY A 96 13.55 -7.44 -16.10
N ARG A 97 14.32 -8.43 -15.65
CA ARG A 97 14.48 -8.82 -14.23
C ARG A 97 15.93 -8.78 -13.76
N THR A 98 16.79 -8.16 -14.57
CA THR A 98 18.24 -8.20 -14.36
C THR A 98 18.81 -6.80 -14.27
N VAL A 99 19.69 -6.57 -13.30
CA VAL A 99 20.56 -5.39 -13.25
C VAL A 99 21.96 -5.84 -13.58
N GLN A 100 22.58 -5.21 -14.57
CA GLN A 100 23.95 -5.51 -14.96
C GLN A 100 24.85 -4.30 -14.71
N VAL A 101 26.08 -4.58 -14.32
CA VAL A 101 27.13 -3.58 -14.14
C VAL A 101 28.46 -4.16 -14.58
N ARG A 102 29.24 -3.39 -15.33
CA ARG A 102 30.58 -3.78 -15.75
C ARG A 102 31.62 -3.03 -14.94
N ILE A 103 32.56 -3.76 -14.36
CA ILE A 103 33.71 -3.19 -13.65
C ILE A 103 34.82 -2.97 -14.68
N ASN A 104 35.38 -1.76 -14.72
CA ASN A 104 36.39 -1.39 -15.72
C ASN A 104 37.75 -2.04 -15.44
N ASP A 105 38.09 -2.21 -14.16
CA ASP A 105 39.36 -2.75 -13.70
C ASP A 105 39.20 -4.23 -13.29
N PRO A 106 39.81 -5.19 -14.02
CA PRO A 106 39.73 -6.61 -13.68
C PRO A 106 40.27 -6.95 -12.29
N SER A 107 41.21 -6.17 -11.75
CA SER A 107 41.79 -6.40 -10.43
C SER A 107 40.82 -6.04 -9.28
N GLN A 108 39.82 -5.20 -9.56
CA GLN A 108 38.84 -4.72 -8.58
C GLN A 108 37.54 -5.53 -8.56
N VAL A 109 37.41 -6.56 -9.40
CA VAL A 109 36.19 -7.38 -9.49
C VAL A 109 35.87 -8.06 -8.15
N GLU A 110 36.88 -8.61 -7.45
CA GLU A 110 36.67 -9.26 -6.15
C GLU A 110 36.32 -8.24 -5.04
N ALA A 111 36.89 -7.04 -5.11
CA ALA A 111 36.53 -5.93 -4.22
C ALA A 111 35.08 -5.47 -4.47
N ALA A 112 34.68 -5.37 -5.75
CA ALA A 112 33.32 -5.03 -6.15
C ALA A 112 32.30 -6.08 -5.68
N LYS A 113 32.60 -7.38 -5.87
CA LYS A 113 31.77 -8.46 -5.35
C LYS A 113 31.60 -8.35 -3.84
N THR A 114 32.69 -8.07 -3.11
CA THR A 114 32.65 -7.90 -1.66
C THR A 114 31.79 -6.71 -1.24
N ALA A 115 31.89 -5.58 -1.95
CA ALA A 115 31.06 -4.40 -1.70
C ALA A 115 29.57 -4.64 -2.02
N LEU A 116 29.26 -5.48 -3.01
CA LEU A 116 27.89 -5.76 -3.47
C LEU A 116 27.23 -6.97 -2.77
N LYS A 117 27.96 -7.69 -1.91
CA LYS A 117 27.40 -8.78 -1.08
C LYS A 117 26.09 -8.42 -0.36
N PRO A 118 25.91 -7.21 0.22
CA PRO A 118 24.67 -6.84 0.90
C PRO A 118 23.41 -7.01 0.06
N ILE A 119 23.50 -6.79 -1.26
CA ILE A 119 22.38 -6.88 -2.20
C ILE A 119 21.94 -8.34 -2.42
N THR A 120 22.91 -9.26 -2.42
CA THR A 120 22.68 -10.70 -2.61
C THR A 120 22.39 -11.43 -1.30
N ASN A 121 22.54 -10.76 -0.15
CA ASN A 121 22.34 -11.39 1.13
C ASN A 121 20.88 -11.84 1.27
N PRO A 122 20.64 -13.08 1.77
CA PRO A 122 19.30 -13.55 2.00
C PRO A 122 18.54 -12.61 2.95
N VAL A 123 17.34 -12.21 2.54
CA VAL A 123 16.45 -11.43 3.40
C VAL A 123 15.78 -12.40 4.37
N ALA A 124 15.83 -12.10 5.67
CA ALA A 124 15.13 -12.89 6.66
C ALA A 124 13.62 -12.82 6.40
N ALA A 125 13.00 -13.94 6.06
CA ALA A 125 11.57 -14.03 5.81
C ALA A 125 10.82 -14.09 7.15
N GLY A 126 10.88 -13.00 7.91
CA GLY A 126 10.16 -12.83 9.17
C GLY A 126 10.72 -13.64 10.35
N LEU A 127 10.49 -13.11 11.56
CA LEU A 127 10.99 -13.66 12.82
C LEU A 127 10.46 -15.07 13.13
N PHE A 128 9.31 -15.45 12.55
CA PHE A 128 8.59 -16.69 12.87
C PHE A 128 8.78 -17.83 11.86
N SER A 129 9.26 -17.55 10.64
CA SER A 129 9.35 -18.57 9.58
C SER A 129 10.71 -19.26 9.50
N GLY A 130 11.75 -18.73 10.17
CA GLY A 130 13.11 -19.31 10.16
C GLY A 130 13.76 -19.43 8.78
N GLY A 131 13.11 -18.91 7.73
CA GLY A 131 13.54 -19.01 6.34
C GLY A 131 14.31 -17.75 5.93
N SER A 132 15.36 -17.94 5.14
CA SER A 132 16.01 -16.84 4.45
C SER A 132 15.67 -16.93 2.97
N VAL A 133 15.25 -15.82 2.37
CA VAL A 133 14.89 -15.75 0.96
C VAL A 133 16.01 -15.03 0.23
N GLN A 134 16.66 -15.74 -0.68
CA GLN A 134 17.60 -15.10 -1.60
C GLN A 134 16.82 -14.33 -2.65
N SER A 135 16.71 -13.01 -2.46
CA SER A 135 15.97 -12.10 -3.33
C SER A 135 16.67 -11.87 -4.67
N MET A 136 18.00 -11.93 -4.68
CA MET A 136 18.84 -11.75 -5.86
C MET A 136 19.95 -12.79 -5.96
N THR A 137 20.21 -13.24 -7.18
CA THR A 137 21.38 -14.05 -7.53
C THR A 137 22.37 -13.23 -8.33
N LEU A 138 23.65 -13.44 -8.06
CA LEU A 138 24.74 -12.87 -8.85
C LEU A 138 25.24 -13.94 -9.82
N ASP A 139 25.26 -13.59 -11.10
CA ASP A 139 25.91 -14.32 -12.16
C ASP A 139 27.19 -13.57 -12.57
N ASP A 140 28.30 -14.31 -12.60
CA ASP A 140 29.67 -13.86 -12.92
C ASP A 140 30.26 -14.75 -14.03
N SER A 141 29.43 -15.11 -15.01
CA SER A 141 29.85 -15.93 -16.15
C SER A 141 30.78 -15.20 -17.12
N GLU A 142 30.78 -13.86 -17.13
CA GLU A 142 31.62 -13.04 -18.01
C GLU A 142 32.63 -12.20 -17.19
N PRO A 143 33.93 -12.19 -17.55
CA PRO A 143 34.95 -11.43 -16.83
C PRO A 143 34.60 -9.94 -16.72
N GLY A 144 34.41 -9.47 -15.48
CA GLY A 144 34.13 -8.07 -15.17
C GLY A 144 32.68 -7.63 -15.39
N LEU A 145 31.77 -8.51 -15.83
CA LEU A 145 30.34 -8.22 -15.93
C LEU A 145 29.59 -8.93 -14.79
N LEU A 146 29.08 -8.14 -13.85
CA LEU A 146 28.28 -8.64 -12.74
C LEU A 146 26.79 -8.48 -13.10
N LYS A 147 26.05 -9.59 -13.11
CA LYS A 147 24.63 -9.61 -13.43
C LYS A 147 23.81 -10.07 -12.22
N PHE A 148 22.98 -9.18 -11.71
CA PHE A 148 22.06 -9.44 -10.61
C PHE A 148 20.70 -9.80 -11.19
N THR A 149 20.18 -10.98 -10.87
CA THR A 149 18.86 -11.43 -11.33
C THR A 149 17.93 -11.55 -10.13
N VAL A 150 16.74 -10.96 -10.23
CA VAL A 150 15.69 -11.12 -9.21
C VAL A 150 15.14 -12.55 -9.31
N THR A 151 15.14 -13.27 -8.18
CA THR A 151 14.64 -14.66 -8.12
C THR A 151 13.11 -14.70 -8.02
N ASP A 152 12.48 -15.79 -8.46
CA ASP A 152 11.03 -15.97 -8.30
C ASP A 152 10.61 -16.02 -6.82
N ALA A 153 11.47 -16.58 -5.96
CA ALA A 153 11.25 -16.57 -4.51
C ALA A 153 11.28 -15.13 -3.94
N GLY A 154 12.19 -14.29 -4.44
CA GLY A 154 12.25 -12.87 -4.13
C GLY A 154 11.00 -12.11 -4.58
N ILE A 155 10.54 -12.36 -5.82
CA ILE A 155 9.30 -11.77 -6.35
C ILE A 155 8.11 -12.17 -5.47
N LYS A 156 7.96 -13.45 -5.12
CA LYS A 156 6.85 -13.93 -4.28
C LYS A 156 6.89 -13.32 -2.88
N TYR A 157 8.06 -13.26 -2.25
CA TYR A 157 8.23 -12.64 -0.94
C TYR A 157 7.88 -11.14 -0.95
N ARG A 158 8.39 -10.41 -1.94
CA ARG A 158 8.10 -8.97 -2.12
C ARG A 158 6.62 -8.73 -2.41
N THR A 159 6.03 -9.50 -3.32
CA THR A 159 4.60 -9.44 -3.63
C THR A 159 3.78 -9.68 -2.37
N SER A 160 4.09 -10.70 -1.57
CA SER A 160 3.37 -10.97 -0.33
C SER A 160 3.52 -9.84 0.70
N THR A 161 4.70 -9.21 0.79
CA THR A 161 4.94 -8.09 1.72
C THR A 161 4.16 -6.85 1.28
N ALA A 162 4.26 -6.50 0.00
CA ALA A 162 3.52 -5.39 -0.60
C ALA A 162 2.01 -5.61 -0.50
N LEU A 163 1.53 -6.85 -0.64
CA LEU A 163 0.12 -7.19 -0.49
C LEU A 163 -0.38 -6.96 0.94
N SER A 164 0.38 -7.35 1.96
CA SER A 164 0.04 -7.09 3.36
C SER A 164 -0.05 -5.59 3.66
N GLN A 165 0.90 -4.80 3.16
CA GLN A 165 0.88 -3.34 3.29
C GLN A 165 -0.31 -2.72 2.54
N ALA A 166 -0.59 -3.21 1.34
CA ALA A 166 -1.72 -2.75 0.53
C ALA A 166 -3.07 -3.06 1.21
N ILE A 167 -3.22 -4.21 1.88
CA ILE A 167 -4.42 -4.54 2.66
C ILE A 167 -4.66 -3.48 3.73
N GLU A 168 -3.65 -3.12 4.51
CA GLU A 168 -3.77 -2.09 5.55
C GLU A 168 -4.13 -0.71 4.97
N VAL A 169 -3.54 -0.34 3.84
CA VAL A 169 -3.86 0.92 3.15
C VAL A 169 -5.30 0.93 2.64
N VAL A 170 -5.74 -0.17 1.99
CA VAL A 170 -7.10 -0.31 1.49
C VAL A 170 -8.10 -0.28 2.64
N GLU A 171 -7.82 -0.99 3.73
CA GLU A 171 -8.67 -0.98 4.92
C GLU A 171 -8.84 0.43 5.50
N ARG A 172 -7.75 1.18 5.67
CA ARG A 172 -7.81 2.58 6.12
C ARG A 172 -8.63 3.47 5.19
N ARG A 173 -8.44 3.34 3.88
CA ARG A 173 -9.17 4.13 2.86
C ARG A 173 -10.67 3.82 2.85
N VAL A 174 -11.04 2.55 2.98
CA VAL A 174 -12.45 2.16 3.00
C VAL A 174 -13.10 2.58 4.32
N ASN A 175 -12.41 2.47 5.45
CA ASN A 175 -12.90 2.97 6.74
C ASN A 175 -13.17 4.48 6.73
N ALA A 176 -12.38 5.26 5.98
CA ALA A 176 -12.59 6.70 5.81
C ALA A 176 -13.92 7.06 5.11
N LEU A 177 -14.58 6.11 4.44
CA LEU A 177 -15.91 6.32 3.86
C LEU A 177 -17.04 6.35 4.89
N GLY A 178 -16.76 6.01 6.15
CA GLY A 178 -17.77 5.92 7.20
C GLY A 178 -18.71 4.72 7.05
N THR A 179 -18.32 3.71 6.26
CA THR A 179 -19.10 2.47 6.10
C THR A 179 -18.93 1.56 7.30
N THR A 180 -20.00 0.86 7.68
CA THR A 180 -19.96 -0.11 8.78
C THR A 180 -19.39 -1.42 8.24
N GLU A 181 -18.15 -1.74 8.63
CA GLU A 181 -17.52 -3.06 8.51
C GLU A 181 -17.17 -3.54 7.07
N PRO A 182 -16.18 -2.91 6.40
CA PRO A 182 -15.65 -3.45 5.16
C PRO A 182 -14.87 -4.75 5.39
N ILE A 183 -14.96 -5.68 4.44
CA ILE A 183 -14.15 -6.90 4.44
C ILE A 183 -13.01 -6.70 3.44
N VAL A 184 -11.79 -6.59 3.96
CA VAL A 184 -10.56 -6.54 3.16
C VAL A 184 -9.74 -7.78 3.48
N GLN A 185 -9.58 -8.66 2.50
CA GLN A 185 -8.92 -9.95 2.72
C GLN A 185 -7.98 -10.29 1.56
N ARG A 186 -6.91 -11.00 1.89
CA ARG A 186 -6.04 -11.60 0.88
C ARG A 186 -6.78 -12.72 0.14
N GLN A 187 -6.69 -12.71 -1.19
CA GLN A 187 -7.19 -13.79 -2.04
C GLN A 187 -6.05 -14.35 -2.89
N GLY A 188 -5.57 -15.55 -2.55
CA GLY A 188 -4.41 -16.16 -3.24
C GLY A 188 -3.10 -15.44 -2.95
N ASP A 189 -2.15 -15.51 -3.89
CA ASP A 189 -0.78 -15.01 -3.69
C ASP A 189 -0.64 -13.50 -3.98
N ASP A 190 -1.45 -12.93 -4.86
CA ASP A 190 -1.26 -11.59 -5.46
C ASP A 190 -2.53 -10.73 -5.52
N ARG A 191 -3.65 -11.15 -4.94
CA ARG A 191 -4.92 -10.41 -5.01
C ARG A 191 -5.48 -10.04 -3.64
N ILE A 192 -6.25 -8.96 -3.62
CA ILE A 192 -6.99 -8.45 -2.47
C ILE A 192 -8.48 -8.43 -2.84
N LEU A 193 -9.28 -9.07 -2.01
CA LEU A 193 -10.73 -9.03 -2.03
C LEU A 193 -11.20 -7.88 -1.15
N VAL A 194 -12.02 -6.99 -1.72
CA VAL A 194 -12.62 -5.86 -1.01
C VAL A 194 -14.13 -5.93 -1.15
N GLN A 195 -14.83 -5.98 -0.02
CA GLN A 195 -16.29 -5.95 0.02
C GLN A 195 -16.76 -4.83 0.94
N VAL A 196 -17.65 -3.99 0.44
CA VAL A 196 -18.18 -2.85 1.20
C VAL A 196 -19.70 -2.90 1.18
N PRO A 197 -20.33 -3.34 2.28
CA PRO A 197 -21.79 -3.34 2.42
C PRO A 197 -22.37 -1.93 2.30
N GLY A 198 -23.55 -1.80 1.69
CA GLY A 198 -24.26 -0.52 1.57
C GLY A 198 -23.66 0.47 0.55
N LEU A 199 -22.46 0.21 0.01
CA LEU A 199 -21.88 1.03 -1.05
C LEU A 199 -22.42 0.57 -2.41
N GLN A 200 -23.36 1.32 -2.97
CA GLN A 200 -24.05 0.93 -4.21
C GLN A 200 -23.23 1.14 -5.48
N ASN A 201 -22.19 1.99 -5.46
CA ASN A 201 -21.40 2.32 -6.65
C ASN A 201 -19.95 1.80 -6.53
N PRO A 202 -19.62 0.69 -7.21
CA PRO A 202 -18.26 0.14 -7.24
C PRO A 202 -17.24 1.08 -7.88
N GLN A 203 -17.64 1.98 -8.80
CA GLN A 203 -16.71 2.90 -9.44
C GLN A 203 -16.14 3.89 -8.42
N ARG A 204 -16.98 4.41 -7.51
CA ARG A 204 -16.51 5.29 -6.43
C ARG A 204 -15.52 4.58 -5.50
N LEU A 205 -15.75 3.29 -5.21
CA LEU A 205 -14.81 2.48 -4.43
C LEU A 205 -13.49 2.31 -5.17
N LYS A 206 -13.55 2.03 -6.47
CA LYS A 206 -12.39 1.90 -7.34
C LYS A 206 -11.60 3.21 -7.42
N ASP A 207 -12.25 4.36 -7.53
CA ASP A 207 -11.56 5.65 -7.63
C ASP A 207 -10.77 5.96 -6.35
N ILE A 208 -11.35 5.65 -5.18
CA ILE A 208 -10.71 5.87 -3.87
C ILE A 208 -9.55 4.91 -3.65
N ILE A 209 -9.68 3.64 -4.05
CA ILE A 209 -8.63 2.64 -3.85
C ILE A 209 -7.55 2.71 -4.95
N GLY A 210 -7.97 2.93 -6.19
CA GLY A 210 -7.13 2.86 -7.39
C GLY A 210 -6.24 4.07 -7.61
N GLN A 211 -6.45 5.16 -6.87
CA GLN A 211 -5.52 6.29 -6.91
C GLN A 211 -4.23 5.93 -6.13
N THR A 212 -3.15 5.64 -6.85
CA THR A 212 -1.81 5.47 -6.28
C THR A 212 -1.38 6.80 -5.65
N ALA A 213 -1.50 6.91 -4.33
CA ALA A 213 -1.18 8.13 -3.60
C ALA A 213 0.32 8.16 -3.29
N LYS A 214 1.16 8.31 -4.32
CA LYS A 214 2.58 8.57 -4.14
C LYS A 214 2.77 10.03 -3.76
N LEU A 215 2.95 10.28 -2.48
CA LEU A 215 3.26 11.61 -1.94
C LEU A 215 4.78 11.71 -1.77
N THR A 216 5.38 12.77 -2.29
CA THR A 216 6.81 13.06 -2.13
C THR A 216 7.00 14.53 -1.85
N PHE A 217 7.87 14.84 -0.90
CA PHE A 217 8.33 16.19 -0.62
C PHE A 217 9.70 16.38 -1.26
N GLN A 218 9.78 17.36 -2.15
CA GLN A 218 10.97 17.70 -2.93
C GLN A 218 11.24 19.20 -2.76
N MET A 219 12.50 19.63 -2.89
CA MET A 219 12.84 21.05 -2.86
C MET A 219 12.42 21.71 -4.17
N VAL A 220 11.97 22.96 -4.07
CA VAL A 220 11.88 23.85 -5.22
C VAL A 220 13.25 24.45 -5.45
N ASP A 221 13.81 24.25 -6.65
CA ASP A 221 15.04 24.92 -7.04
C ASP A 221 14.74 26.36 -7.45
N THR A 222 15.47 27.29 -6.86
CA THR A 222 15.37 28.74 -7.09
C THR A 222 16.62 29.30 -7.77
N SER A 223 17.57 28.44 -8.16
CA SER A 223 18.85 28.84 -8.76
C SER A 223 18.69 29.41 -10.17
N VAL A 224 17.71 28.92 -10.93
CA VAL A 224 17.42 29.34 -12.31
C VAL A 224 15.95 29.71 -12.44
N PRO A 225 15.60 30.81 -13.14
CA PRO A 225 14.21 31.12 -13.45
C PRO A 225 13.55 29.98 -14.24
N VAL A 226 12.34 29.57 -13.81
CA VAL A 226 11.60 28.46 -14.44
C VAL A 226 11.41 28.68 -15.94
N GLN A 227 11.23 29.92 -16.38
CA GLN A 227 11.06 30.28 -17.79
C GLN A 227 12.31 29.96 -18.63
N ASP A 228 13.50 30.07 -18.04
CA ASP A 228 14.76 29.75 -18.72
C ASP A 228 14.99 28.24 -18.76
N ALA A 229 14.64 27.53 -17.68
CA ALA A 229 14.68 26.06 -17.64
C ALA A 229 13.72 25.42 -18.66
N MET A 230 12.57 26.04 -18.92
CA MET A 230 11.63 25.60 -19.96
C MET A 230 12.18 25.78 -21.38
N LYS A 231 12.99 26.82 -21.62
CA LYS A 231 13.57 27.11 -22.95
C LYS A 231 14.85 26.31 -23.21
N ASN A 232 15.73 26.21 -22.23
CA ASN A 232 17.10 25.70 -22.39
C ASN A 232 17.33 24.31 -21.79
N ARG A 233 16.24 23.63 -21.38
CA ARG A 233 16.21 22.37 -20.64
C ARG A 233 16.53 22.56 -19.14
N PRO A 234 15.87 21.81 -18.24
CA PRO A 234 16.16 21.88 -16.80
C PRO A 234 17.60 21.46 -16.47
N PRO A 235 18.20 22.00 -15.39
CA PRO A 235 19.49 21.55 -14.91
C PRO A 235 19.50 20.05 -14.58
N PRO A 236 20.67 19.38 -14.62
CA PRO A 236 20.77 17.96 -14.30
C PRO A 236 20.32 17.69 -12.86
N GLY A 237 19.26 16.91 -12.70
CA GLY A 237 18.71 16.61 -11.38
C GLY A 237 17.35 17.26 -11.11
N ASP A 238 16.88 18.14 -11.99
CA ASP A 238 15.63 18.86 -11.80
C ASP A 238 14.58 18.50 -12.85
N SER A 239 13.32 18.74 -12.52
CA SER A 239 12.19 18.64 -13.45
C SER A 239 11.24 19.82 -13.29
N VAL A 240 10.58 20.21 -14.39
CA VAL A 240 9.56 21.25 -14.35
C VAL A 240 8.22 20.57 -14.08
N LEU A 241 7.59 20.93 -12.96
CA LEU A 241 6.28 20.45 -12.56
C LEU A 241 5.28 21.62 -12.56
N TYR A 242 4.02 21.33 -12.84
CA TYR A 242 2.95 22.33 -12.82
C TYR A 242 2.07 22.13 -11.58
N SER A 243 1.66 23.21 -10.95
CA SER A 243 0.64 23.15 -9.90
C SER A 243 -0.73 22.78 -10.49
N GLN A 244 -1.62 22.33 -9.60
CA GLN A 244 -3.03 22.06 -9.89
C GLN A 244 -3.90 23.33 -9.80
N ASP A 245 -3.29 24.51 -9.61
CA ASP A 245 -4.00 25.78 -9.58
C ASP A 245 -4.52 26.15 -10.99
N ASP A 246 -5.53 27.01 -11.05
CA ASP A 246 -6.03 27.59 -12.30
C ASP A 246 -5.74 29.10 -12.32
N PRO A 247 -4.78 29.59 -13.14
CA PRO A 247 -3.98 28.86 -14.13
C PRO A 247 -2.79 28.07 -13.53
N PRO A 248 -2.32 26.99 -14.19
CA PRO A 248 -1.20 26.18 -13.71
C PRO A 248 0.10 26.97 -13.61
N VAL A 249 0.74 26.94 -12.45
CA VAL A 249 2.02 27.62 -12.20
C VAL A 249 3.17 26.62 -12.34
N PRO A 250 4.20 26.89 -13.18
CA PRO A 250 5.34 26.00 -13.30
C PRO A 250 6.36 26.24 -12.17
N TYR A 251 6.87 25.16 -11.61
CA TYR A 251 7.92 25.13 -10.59
C TYR A 251 9.09 24.27 -11.09
N LEU A 252 10.31 24.68 -10.80
CA LEU A 252 11.49 23.85 -10.97
C LEU A 252 11.69 23.07 -9.67
N VAL A 253 11.68 21.74 -9.74
CA VAL A 253 11.69 20.86 -8.57
C VAL A 253 12.85 19.88 -8.68
N GLU A 254 13.60 19.74 -7.58
CA GLU A 254 14.67 18.76 -7.48
C GLU A 254 14.08 17.34 -7.51
N ASN A 255 14.60 16.46 -8.36
CA ASN A 255 14.13 15.08 -8.45
C ASN A 255 14.42 14.27 -7.17
N ARG A 256 15.32 14.77 -6.31
CA ARG A 256 15.64 14.13 -5.03
C ARG A 256 14.46 14.26 -4.07
N VAL A 257 13.87 13.12 -3.71
CA VAL A 257 12.86 13.03 -2.65
C VAL A 257 13.55 13.21 -1.29
N ILE A 258 13.09 14.18 -0.51
CA ILE A 258 13.60 14.43 0.86
C ILE A 258 12.79 13.62 1.87
N VAL A 259 11.47 13.65 1.72
CA VAL A 259 10.50 12.93 2.57
C VAL A 259 9.50 12.25 1.65
N SER A 260 9.15 11.02 1.97
CA SER A 260 8.16 10.23 1.25
C SER A 260 6.88 10.13 2.07
N GLY A 261 5.74 9.85 1.43
CA GLY A 261 4.48 9.62 2.12
C GLY A 261 4.53 8.44 3.10
N GLU A 262 5.49 7.52 2.92
CA GLU A 262 5.73 6.41 3.85
C GLU A 262 6.32 6.84 5.20
N ASP A 263 6.94 8.03 5.25
CA ASP A 263 7.48 8.62 6.47
C ASP A 263 6.37 9.28 7.33
N LEU A 264 5.15 9.41 6.79
CA LEU A 264 4.03 10.07 7.45
C LEU A 264 3.19 9.07 8.27
N SER A 265 2.84 9.47 9.49
CA SER A 265 2.05 8.62 10.39
C SER A 265 0.54 8.71 10.17
N ASN A 266 0.03 9.91 9.86
CA ASN A 266 -1.39 10.16 9.67
C ASN A 266 -1.61 11.34 8.70
N ALA A 267 -2.84 11.49 8.20
CA ALA A 267 -3.28 12.67 7.45
C ALA A 267 -4.75 12.94 7.80
N THR A 268 -5.07 14.15 8.25
CA THR A 268 -6.45 14.53 8.60
C THR A 268 -6.85 15.86 7.98
N PRO A 269 -8.09 15.95 7.42
CA PRO A 269 -8.63 17.22 6.98
C PRO A 269 -8.95 18.08 8.22
N THR A 270 -8.46 19.31 8.23
CA THR A 270 -8.71 20.31 9.26
C THR A 270 -8.94 21.67 8.62
N TYR A 271 -9.17 22.69 9.42
CA TYR A 271 -9.25 24.07 8.97
C TYR A 271 -8.10 24.87 9.57
N ASN A 272 -7.48 25.73 8.77
CA ASN A 272 -6.49 26.67 9.28
C ASN A 272 -7.20 27.66 10.22
N SER A 273 -6.73 27.78 11.45
CA SER A 273 -7.32 28.65 12.48
C SER A 273 -7.24 30.14 12.16
N GLN A 274 -6.37 30.54 11.22
CA GLN A 274 -6.20 31.93 10.81
C GLN A 274 -6.98 32.28 9.54
N THR A 275 -6.94 31.41 8.53
CA THR A 275 -7.55 31.68 7.22
C THR A 275 -8.93 31.04 7.05
N ASN A 276 -9.35 30.15 7.96
CA ASN A 276 -10.54 29.29 7.83
C ASN A 276 -10.58 28.47 6.53
N GLU A 277 -9.43 28.29 5.88
CA GLU A 277 -9.33 27.47 4.68
C GLU A 277 -9.18 25.99 5.05
N PRO A 278 -9.76 25.07 4.26
CA PRO A 278 -9.55 23.65 4.44
C PRO A 278 -8.09 23.30 4.16
N VAL A 279 -7.44 22.63 5.11
CA VAL A 279 -6.05 22.17 5.00
C VAL A 279 -5.93 20.72 5.41
N VAL A 280 -4.87 20.05 4.95
CA VAL A 280 -4.52 18.69 5.39
C VAL A 280 -3.39 18.79 6.40
N SER A 281 -3.61 18.26 7.60
CA SER A 281 -2.56 18.11 8.62
C SER A 281 -1.98 16.71 8.54
N PHE A 282 -0.65 16.62 8.58
CA PHE A 282 0.11 15.37 8.64
C PHE A 282 0.76 15.19 10.02
#